data_AF-A0A1V5MUL1-F1
#
_entry.id   AF-A0A1V5MUL1-F1
#
_cell.length_a   1.000
_cell.length_b   1.000
_cell.length_c   1.000
_cell.angle_alpha   90.00
_cell.angle_beta   90.00
_cell.angle_gamma   90.00
#
_symmetry.space_group_name_H-M   'P 1'
#
loop_
_entity.id
_entity.type
_entity.pdbx_description
1 polymer ?
#
loop_
_entity_poly.entity_id
_entity_poly.type
_entity_poly.pdbx_seq_one_letter_code
_entity_poly.pdbx_strand_id
1 'polypeptide(L)'
;MQAFCEKTGAEGVGQSYESAQAQLALEYMLTVRQRAGLLETGKIAKLAAEESQAAADKTYRDTAIRLYQGLNQVITSYANSLDPRQKKIYTLWNESQP
;
A
#
# COMPACT_ATOMS: atom_id res chain seq x y z
N MET A 1 1.62 6.61 0.69
CA MET A 1 1.73 5.43 1.58
C MET A 1 2.87 5.57 2.58
N GLN A 2 4.13 5.68 2.13
CA GLN A 2 5.28 5.83 3.04
C GLN A 2 5.14 7.01 4.01
N ALA A 3 4.87 8.22 3.51
CA ALA A 3 4.68 9.41 4.34
C ALA A 3 3.53 9.24 5.37
N PHE A 4 2.48 8.49 5.01
CA PHE A 4 1.38 8.19 5.93
C PHE A 4 1.84 7.28 7.07
N CYS A 5 2.56 6.19 6.78
CA CYS A 5 3.13 5.31 7.79
C CYS A 5 4.08 6.05 8.75
N GLU A 6 4.91 6.96 8.22
CA GLU A 6 5.83 7.78 9.02
C GLU A 6 5.07 8.73 9.94
N LYS A 7 4.06 9.44 9.40
CA LYS A 7 3.21 10.36 10.17
C LYS A 7 2.40 9.63 11.24
N THR A 8 1.76 8.51 10.93
CA THR A 8 0.97 7.76 11.93
C THR A 8 1.84 7.26 13.09
N GLY A 9 3.07 6.84 12.79
CA GLY A 9 4.07 6.48 13.80
C GLY A 9 4.44 7.65 14.71
N ALA A 10 4.78 8.80 14.12
CA ALA A 10 5.14 10.01 14.87
C ALA A 10 3.98 10.54 15.74
N GLU A 11 2.75 10.39 15.27
CA GLU A 11 1.54 10.93 15.88
C GLU A 11 0.85 9.98 16.88
N GLY A 12 1.49 8.86 17.22
CA GLY A 12 1.01 7.92 18.24
C GLY A 12 -0.17 7.04 17.80
N VAL A 13 -0.51 7.02 16.51
CA VAL A 13 -1.58 6.19 15.92
C VAL A 13 -1.03 5.08 15.03
N GLY A 14 0.27 4.79 15.14
CA GLY A 14 0.97 3.79 14.32
C GLY A 14 0.48 2.35 14.46
N GLN A 15 -0.23 2.03 15.55
CA GLN A 15 -0.83 0.71 15.82
C GLN A 15 -2.30 0.60 15.35
N SER A 16 -2.82 1.60 14.64
CA SER A 16 -4.19 1.54 14.12
C SER A 16 -4.32 0.52 12.98
N TYR A 17 -5.56 0.09 12.72
CA TYR A 17 -5.87 -0.82 11.61
C TYR A 17 -5.38 -0.25 10.27
N GLU A 18 -5.62 1.03 10.03
CA GLU A 18 -5.27 1.77 8.82
C GLU A 18 -3.74 1.88 8.67
N SER A 19 -3.03 2.13 9.77
CA SER A 19 -1.57 2.15 9.77
C SER A 19 -0.98 0.76 9.45
N ALA A 20 -1.53 -0.30 10.05
CA ALA A 20 -1.12 -1.67 9.73
C ALA A 20 -1.41 -2.05 8.27
N GLN A 21 -2.59 -1.67 7.74
CA GLN A 21 -2.93 -1.87 6.32
C GLN A 21 -2.01 -1.07 5.39
N ALA A 22 -1.66 0.16 5.76
CA ALA A 22 -0.73 0.99 4.99
C ALA A 22 0.69 0.39 4.94
N GLN A 23 1.17 -0.14 6.07
CA GLN A 23 2.46 -0.82 6.15
C GLN A 23 2.47 -2.08 5.28
N LEU A 24 1.44 -2.92 5.37
CA LEU A 24 1.31 -4.11 4.52
C LEU A 24 1.27 -3.74 3.03
N ALA A 25 0.51 -2.70 2.66
CA ALA A 25 0.45 -2.22 1.28
C ALA A 25 1.81 -1.71 0.79
N LEU A 26 2.55 -0.98 1.63
CA LEU A 26 3.89 -0.49 1.32
C LEU A 26 4.87 -1.65 1.14
N GLU A 27 4.88 -2.62 2.04
CA GLU A 27 5.72 -3.82 1.95
C GLU A 27 5.45 -4.61 0.67
N TYR A 28 4.16 -4.79 0.33
CA TYR A 28 3.77 -5.45 -0.91
C TYR A 28 4.30 -4.69 -2.14
N MET A 29 4.14 -3.37 -2.20
CA MET A 29 4.64 -2.54 -3.30
C MET A 29 6.16 -2.60 -3.45
N LEU A 30 6.88 -2.56 -2.33
CA LEU A 30 8.35 -2.70 -2.31
C LEU A 30 8.78 -4.09 -2.80
N THR A 31 8.08 -5.15 -2.37
CA THR A 31 8.34 -6.52 -2.81
C THR A 31 8.10 -6.69 -4.31
N VAL A 32 7.03 -6.11 -4.86
CA VAL A 32 6.75 -6.12 -6.30
C VAL A 32 7.86 -5.39 -7.07
N ARG A 33 8.30 -4.23 -6.60
CA ARG A 33 9.41 -3.49 -7.21
C ARG A 33 10.71 -4.28 -7.16
N GLN A 34 11.01 -4.93 -6.04
CA GLN A 34 12.19 -5.77 -5.90
C GLN A 34 12.13 -6.97 -6.85
N ARG A 35 10.99 -7.66 -6.94
CA ARG A 35 10.78 -8.76 -7.89
C ARG A 35 11.02 -8.32 -9.33
N ALA A 36 10.51 -7.15 -9.72
CA ALA A 36 10.72 -6.61 -11.06
C ALA A 36 12.23 -6.43 -11.37
N GLY A 37 12.98 -5.81 -10.47
CA GLY A 37 14.44 -5.66 -10.63
C GLY A 37 15.20 -7.00 -10.65
N LEU A 38 14.75 -8.00 -9.88
CA LEU A 38 15.34 -9.33 -9.91
C LEU A 38 15.05 -10.10 -11.20
N LEU A 39 13.88 -9.89 -11.82
CA LEU A 39 13.57 -10.44 -13.15
C LEU A 39 14.41 -9.76 -14.24
N GLU A 40 14.55 -8.43 -14.19
CA GLU A 40 15.35 -7.66 -15.15
C GLU A 40 16.83 -8.06 -15.09
N THR A 41 17.35 -8.32 -13.89
CA THR A 41 18.74 -8.75 -13.68
C THR A 41 18.95 -10.26 -13.84
N GLY A 42 17.91 -11.03 -14.15
CA GLY A 42 17.98 -12.49 -14.32
C GLY A 42 18.22 -13.28 -13.03
N LYS A 43 18.11 -12.65 -11.85
CA LYS A 43 18.23 -13.30 -10.53
C LYS A 43 16.99 -14.11 -10.16
N ILE A 44 15.85 -13.77 -10.75
CA ILE A 44 14.65 -14.60 -10.77
C ILE A 44 14.40 -15.00 -12.22
N ALA A 45 14.20 -16.29 -12.47
CA ALA A 45 13.81 -16.77 -13.78
C ALA A 45 12.37 -16.34 -14.11
N LYS A 46 12.13 -15.95 -15.36
CA LYS A 46 10.78 -15.77 -15.88
C LYS A 46 10.04 -17.11 -15.87
N LEU A 47 8.72 -17.05 -15.81
CA LEU A 47 7.89 -18.22 -16.04
C LEU A 47 8.08 -18.71 -17.48
N ALA A 48 8.03 -20.03 -17.67
CA ALA A 48 8.31 -20.67 -18.96
C ALA A 48 7.32 -20.26 -20.06
N ALA A 49 6.05 -20.05 -19.70
CA ALA A 49 5.03 -19.55 -20.60
C ALA A 49 4.89 -18.02 -20.47
N GLU A 50 4.92 -17.33 -21.60
CA GLU A 50 4.83 -15.86 -21.65
C GLU A 50 3.51 -15.36 -21.08
N GLU A 51 2.40 -16.05 -21.36
CA GLU A 51 1.08 -15.72 -20.82
C GLU A 51 1.04 -15.86 -19.30
N SER A 52 1.75 -16.85 -18.75
CA SER A 52 1.86 -17.03 -17.30
C SER A 52 2.66 -15.90 -16.67
N GLN A 53 3.76 -15.48 -17.31
CA GLN A 53 4.55 -14.33 -16.85
C GLN A 53 3.71 -13.05 -16.86
N ALA A 54 3.01 -12.77 -17.96
CA ALA A 54 2.15 -11.61 -18.11
C ALA A 54 1.00 -11.61 -17.08
N ALA A 55 0.38 -12.77 -16.84
CA ALA A 55 -0.66 -12.92 -15.83
C ALA A 55 -0.12 -12.63 -14.42
N ALA A 56 1.06 -13.17 -14.07
CA ALA A 56 1.69 -12.90 -12.79
C ALA A 56 1.99 -11.40 -12.60
N ASP A 57 2.60 -10.77 -13.60
CA ASP A 57 2.96 -9.35 -13.54
C ASP A 57 1.72 -8.44 -13.42
N LYS A 58 0.62 -8.81 -14.10
CA LYS A 58 -0.68 -8.17 -13.94
C LYS A 58 -1.25 -8.35 -12.54
N THR A 59 -1.28 -9.58 -12.01
CA THR A 59 -1.80 -9.87 -10.66
C THR A 59 -1.03 -9.08 -9.59
N TYR A 60 0.30 -8.98 -9.70
CA TYR A 60 1.07 -8.18 -8.76
C TYR A 60 0.66 -6.70 -8.79
N ARG A 61 0.53 -6.12 -9.98
CA ARG A 61 0.10 -4.72 -10.16
C ARG A 61 -1.32 -4.49 -9.65
N ASP A 62 -2.25 -5.35 -10.04
CA ASP A 62 -3.68 -5.23 -9.68
C ASP A 62 -3.87 -5.31 -8.17
N THR A 63 -3.15 -6.20 -7.48
CA THR A 63 -3.21 -6.30 -6.02
C THR A 63 -2.66 -5.05 -5.33
N ALA A 64 -1.55 -4.46 -5.81
CA ALA A 64 -1.02 -3.22 -5.26
C ALA A 64 -2.03 -2.07 -5.37
N ILE A 65 -2.72 -1.97 -6.51
CA ILE A 65 -3.79 -0.99 -6.74
C ILE A 65 -4.95 -1.24 -5.78
N ARG A 66 -5.41 -2.48 -5.62
CA ARG A 66 -6.52 -2.83 -4.73
C ARG A 66 -6.23 -2.54 -3.26
N LEU A 67 -5.00 -2.81 -2.80
CA LEU A 67 -4.57 -2.49 -1.43
C LEU A 67 -4.66 -0.99 -1.16
N TYR A 68 -4.17 -0.17 -2.09
CA TYR A 68 -4.29 1.28 -1.99
C TYR A 68 -5.76 1.74 -2.01
N GLN A 69 -6.55 1.25 -2.97
CA GLN A 69 -7.95 1.65 -3.14
C GLN A 69 -8.79 1.29 -1.91
N GLY A 70 -8.63 0.08 -1.38
CA GLY A 70 -9.35 -0.38 -0.19
C GLY A 70 -9.01 0.49 1.03
N LEU A 71 -7.73 0.77 1.28
CA LEU A 71 -7.32 1.65 2.36
C LEU A 71 -7.86 3.08 2.18
N ASN A 72 -7.73 3.63 0.97
CA ASN A 72 -8.23 4.97 0.66
C ASN A 72 -9.74 5.06 0.88
N GLN A 73 -10.51 4.04 0.49
CA GLN A 73 -11.95 3.98 0.72
C GLN A 73 -12.29 3.98 2.22
N VAL A 74 -11.60 3.16 3.02
CA VAL A 74 -11.78 3.13 4.47
C VAL A 74 -11.49 4.50 5.09
N ILE A 75 -10.34 5.09 4.79
CA ILE A 75 -9.95 6.38 5.38
C ILE A 75 -10.88 7.51 4.90
N THR A 76 -11.27 7.52 3.63
CA THR A 76 -12.19 8.53 3.09
C THR A 76 -13.56 8.48 3.78
N SER A 77 -14.00 7.29 4.23
CA SER A 77 -15.23 7.17 5.02
C SER A 77 -15.19 7.93 6.36
N TYR A 78 -13.99 8.31 6.84
CA TYR A 78 -13.80 9.07 8.07
C TYR A 78 -13.95 10.58 7.92
N ALA A 79 -14.19 11.10 6.71
CA ALA A 79 -14.32 12.52 6.45
C ALA A 79 -15.32 13.24 7.38
N ASN A 80 -16.42 12.55 7.73
CA ASN A 80 -17.47 13.06 8.62
C ASN A 80 -17.54 12.31 9.96
N SER A 81 -16.53 11.51 10.31
CA SER A 81 -16.53 10.76 11.57
C SER A 81 -16.52 11.70 12.76
N LEU A 82 -17.20 11.34 13.85
CA LEU A 82 -17.12 12.03 15.14
C LEU A 82 -16.03 11.48 16.05
N ASP A 83 -15.45 10.32 15.71
CA ASP A 83 -14.37 9.69 16.46
C ASP A 83 -13.06 10.50 16.28
N PRO A 84 -12.43 10.99 17.37
CA PRO A 84 -11.23 11.81 17.29
C PRO A 84 -10.04 11.10 16.63
N ARG A 85 -9.90 9.78 16.81
CA ARG A 85 -8.83 8.99 16.21
C ARG A 85 -9.04 8.86 14.70
N GLN A 86 -10.27 8.58 14.26
CA GLN A 86 -10.60 8.51 12.84
C GLN A 86 -10.42 9.86 12.13
N LYS A 87 -10.82 10.97 12.76
CA LYS A 87 -10.52 12.32 12.25
C LYS A 87 -9.03 12.56 12.10
N LYS A 88 -8.24 12.23 13.13
CA LYS A 88 -6.78 12.37 13.09
C LYS A 88 -6.17 11.56 11.94
N ILE A 89 -6.58 10.31 11.78
CA ILE A 89 -6.13 9.43 10.69
C ILE A 89 -6.48 10.01 9.32
N TYR A 90 -7.71 10.53 9.15
CA TYR A 90 -8.14 11.18 7.91
C TYR A 90 -7.28 12.42 7.59
N THR A 91 -7.01 13.27 8.57
CA THR A 91 -6.12 14.42 8.41
C THR A 91 -4.72 14.00 7.98
N LEU A 92 -4.11 13.05 8.69
CA LEU A 92 -2.76 12.56 8.37
C LEU A 92 -2.71 11.92 6.98
N TRP A 93 -3.76 11.23 6.55
CA TRP A 93 -3.86 10.65 5.21
C TRP A 93 -3.82 11.73 4.13
N ASN A 94 -4.61 12.80 4.28
CA ASN A 94 -4.65 13.90 3.31
C ASN A 94 -3.31 14.65 3.25
N GLU A 95 -2.66 14.86 4.39
CA GLU A 95 -1.31 15.46 4.45
C GLU A 95 -0.21 14.55 3.86
N SER A 96 -0.50 13.27 3.63
CA SER A 96 0.43 12.29 3.08
C SER A 96 0.25 12.03 1.60
N GLN A 97 -0.76 12.65 0.97
CA GLN A 97 -0.95 12.58 -0.47
C GLN A 97 -0.02 13.59 -1.17
N PRO A 98 0.45 13.27 -2.39
CA PRO A 98 1.19 14.22 -3.22
C PRO A 98 0.32 15.40 -3.68
#